data_AF-F9UHV6-F1
#
_entry.id   AF-F9UHV6-F1
#
_cell.length_a   1.000
_cell.length_b   1.000
_cell.length_c   1.000
_cell.angle_alpha   90.00
_cell.angle_beta   90.00
_cell.angle_gamma   90.00
#
_symmetry.space_group_name_H-M   'P 1'
#
loop_
_entity.id
_entity.type
_entity.pdbx_description
1 polymer ?
#
loop_
_entity_poly.entity_id
_entity_poly.type
_entity_poly.pdbx_seq_one_letter_code
_entity_poly.pdbx_strand_id
1 'polypeptide(L)'
;MLLFCCLIGFAMAALAAPADPLIASLQTKLAESGHDPGPADGVWGKNTEQALRAYQQQEGLTVNGRLDQTTARRLDLDLGAVDQSPGDIVDLLAAGKITVETEWSGIQQVLVKVKPRVPYPVSVRIPVGTFFVSRNAASQNMVATGAETIRLTDDDWVTVAMPAACANRPRNVPDGGDSFRVRRSPKQADLGRLMPVLDRAKVGFAVRQAAVWIVTDNADYADLGILIQNMGSRAIDASDAARAMRLCDEAGIDVERKAIWRDRKQIAAQLGDSDLKRWLEQK
;
A
#
# COMPACT_ATOMS: atom_id res chain seq x y z
N MET A 1 -22.36 -51.76 -12.96
CA MET A 1 -21.05 -51.09 -12.94
C MET A 1 -21.19 -49.81 -12.13
N LEU A 2 -20.99 -49.91 -10.81
CA LEU A 2 -21.06 -48.79 -9.87
C LEU A 2 -19.67 -48.15 -9.82
N LEU A 3 -19.54 -46.92 -10.33
CA LEU A 3 -18.30 -46.17 -10.26
C LEU A 3 -18.29 -45.38 -8.95
N PHE A 4 -17.43 -45.81 -8.02
CA PHE A 4 -17.14 -45.13 -6.77
C PHE A 4 -16.23 -43.92 -7.09
N CYS A 5 -16.77 -42.71 -7.06
CA CYS A 5 -15.98 -41.49 -7.22
C CYS A 5 -15.45 -41.07 -5.83
N CYS A 6 -14.16 -41.30 -5.60
CA CYS A 6 -13.46 -40.97 -4.36
C CYS A 6 -13.16 -39.46 -4.33
N LEU A 7 -13.92 -38.70 -3.53
CA LEU A 7 -13.63 -37.31 -3.21
C LEU A 7 -12.43 -37.26 -2.24
N ILE A 8 -11.24 -37.03 -2.78
CA ILE A 8 -10.06 -36.68 -1.97
C ILE A 8 -10.25 -35.25 -1.49
N GLY A 9 -10.72 -35.09 -0.25
CA GLY A 9 -10.73 -33.82 0.45
C GLY A 9 -9.31 -33.38 0.77
N PHE A 10 -8.79 -32.41 0.02
CA PHE A 10 -7.60 -31.67 0.43
C PHE A 10 -7.98 -30.79 1.63
N ALA A 11 -7.67 -31.24 2.84
CA ALA A 11 -7.67 -30.37 4.01
C ALA A 11 -6.58 -29.31 3.81
N MET A 12 -6.98 -28.05 3.58
CA MET A 12 -6.06 -26.92 3.68
C MET A 12 -5.59 -26.84 5.13
N ALA A 13 -4.38 -27.30 5.41
CA ALA A 13 -3.71 -26.97 6.66
C ALA A 13 -3.56 -25.45 6.71
N ALA A 14 -4.27 -24.80 7.64
CA ALA A 14 -4.07 -23.40 7.93
C ALA A 14 -2.62 -23.25 8.42
N LEU A 15 -1.81 -22.47 7.69
CA LEU A 15 -0.46 -22.14 8.11
C LEU A 15 -0.55 -21.49 9.50
N ALA A 16 0.11 -22.08 10.49
CA ALA A 16 0.17 -21.52 11.84
C ALA A 16 0.70 -20.08 11.76
N ALA A 17 0.08 -19.15 12.49
CA ALA A 17 0.58 -17.78 12.55
C ALA A 17 2.02 -17.78 13.05
N PRO A 18 2.92 -16.97 12.45
CA PRO A 18 4.29 -16.88 12.95
C PRO A 18 4.29 -16.42 14.41
N ALA A 19 5.17 -17.00 15.23
CA ALA A 19 5.32 -16.63 16.63
C ALA A 19 5.73 -15.16 16.77
N ASP A 20 5.01 -14.40 17.60
CA ASP A 20 5.31 -12.99 17.88
C ASP A 20 6.05 -12.84 19.23
N PRO A 21 7.24 -12.22 19.28
CA PRO A 21 8.00 -12.00 20.51
C PRO A 21 7.25 -11.20 21.59
N LEU A 22 6.37 -10.28 21.20
CA LEU A 22 5.56 -9.51 22.14
C LEU A 22 4.47 -10.39 22.78
N ILE A 23 3.89 -11.32 22.02
CA ILE A 23 2.94 -12.30 22.56
C ILE A 23 3.66 -13.26 23.52
N ALA A 24 4.88 -13.71 23.19
CA ALA A 24 5.66 -14.60 24.07
C ALA A 24 6.02 -13.89 25.40
N SER A 25 6.41 -12.62 25.33
CA SER A 25 6.64 -11.78 26.51
C SER A 25 5.37 -11.61 27.35
N LEU A 26 4.23 -11.36 26.69
CA LEU A 26 2.92 -11.27 27.35
C LEU A 26 2.55 -12.58 28.07
N GLN A 27 2.65 -13.72 27.38
CA GLN A 27 2.37 -15.05 27.96
C GLN A 27 3.27 -15.30 29.18
N THR A 28 4.55 -14.96 29.10
CA THR A 28 5.47 -15.07 30.25
C THR A 28 5.02 -14.20 31.42
N LYS A 29 4.68 -12.93 31.17
CA LYS A 29 4.23 -12.00 32.22
C LYS A 29 2.90 -12.37 32.85
N LEU A 30 1.97 -12.93 32.07
CA LEU A 30 0.70 -13.43 32.58
C LEU A 30 0.93 -14.63 33.51
N ALA A 31 1.79 -15.57 33.11
CA ALA A 31 2.15 -16.73 33.92
C ALA A 31 2.86 -16.32 35.23
N GLU A 32 3.82 -15.38 35.16
CA GLU A 32 4.47 -14.79 36.35
C GLU A 32 3.46 -14.12 37.30
N SER A 33 2.37 -13.57 36.77
CA SER A 33 1.30 -12.93 37.54
C SER A 33 0.23 -13.92 38.05
N GLY A 34 0.41 -15.23 37.83
CA GLY A 34 -0.52 -16.27 38.31
C GLY A 34 -1.68 -16.59 37.37
N HIS A 35 -1.67 -16.08 36.12
CA HIS A 35 -2.69 -16.39 35.11
C HIS A 35 -2.11 -17.31 34.03
N ASP A 36 -2.67 -18.51 33.87
CA ASP A 36 -2.17 -19.49 32.90
C ASP A 36 -2.56 -19.14 31.44
N PRO A 37 -1.62 -18.68 30.60
CA PRO A 37 -1.89 -18.33 29.21
C PRO A 37 -1.65 -19.51 28.26
N GLY A 38 -1.28 -20.69 28.77
CA GLY A 38 -0.63 -21.75 28.02
C GLY A 38 0.89 -21.52 27.85
N PRO A 39 1.54 -22.23 26.91
CA PRO A 39 2.97 -22.06 26.66
C PRO A 39 3.27 -20.64 26.15
N ALA A 40 4.44 -20.11 26.54
CA ALA A 40 4.96 -18.83 26.03
C ALA A 40 5.57 -18.99 24.63
N ASP A 41 4.77 -19.46 23.67
CA ASP A 41 5.16 -19.79 22.30
C ASP A 41 5.03 -18.64 21.30
N GLY A 42 4.52 -17.49 21.74
CA GLY A 42 4.28 -16.33 20.88
C GLY A 42 3.06 -16.45 19.98
N VAL A 43 2.21 -17.46 20.17
CA VAL A 43 0.99 -17.66 19.39
C VAL A 43 -0.21 -17.16 20.17
N TRP A 44 -0.96 -16.22 19.60
CA TRP A 44 -2.20 -15.76 20.23
C TRP A 44 -3.26 -16.86 20.22
N GLY A 45 -3.65 -17.34 21.40
CA GLY A 45 -4.65 -18.40 21.57
C GLY A 45 -5.71 -18.06 22.63
N LYS A 46 -6.75 -18.90 22.72
CA LYS A 46 -7.86 -18.72 23.66
C LYS A 46 -7.40 -18.64 25.11
N ASN A 47 -6.41 -19.45 25.51
CA ASN A 47 -5.87 -19.43 26.87
C ASN A 47 -5.18 -18.10 27.16
N THR A 48 -4.38 -17.58 26.23
CA THR A 48 -3.71 -16.29 26.39
C THR A 48 -4.73 -15.15 26.50
N GLU A 49 -5.78 -15.15 25.68
CA GLU A 49 -6.85 -14.14 25.78
C GLU A 49 -7.59 -14.22 27.13
N GLN A 50 -7.92 -15.44 27.59
CA GLN A 50 -8.60 -15.64 28.88
C GLN A 50 -7.72 -15.21 30.06
N ALA A 51 -6.43 -15.56 30.05
CA ALA A 51 -5.46 -15.15 31.04
C ALA A 51 -5.33 -13.62 31.08
N LEU A 52 -5.28 -12.96 29.92
CA LEU A 52 -5.24 -11.51 29.84
C LEU A 52 -6.49 -10.85 30.41
N ARG A 53 -7.68 -11.37 30.08
CA ARG A 53 -8.95 -10.84 30.62
C ARG A 53 -9.02 -11.04 32.14
N ALA A 54 -8.59 -12.18 32.66
CA ALA A 54 -8.53 -12.45 34.09
C ALA A 54 -7.57 -11.50 34.81
N TYR A 55 -6.39 -11.26 34.22
CA TYR A 55 -5.43 -10.28 34.71
C TYR A 55 -6.01 -8.86 34.73
N GLN A 56 -6.62 -8.42 33.63
CA GLN A 56 -7.27 -7.11 33.55
C GLN A 56 -8.34 -6.95 34.62
N GLN A 57 -9.15 -7.98 34.85
CA GLN A 57 -10.19 -7.98 35.89
C GLN A 57 -9.60 -7.90 37.31
N GLN A 58 -8.53 -8.64 37.60
CA GLN A 58 -7.84 -8.62 38.89
C GLN A 58 -7.20 -7.26 39.18
N GLU A 59 -6.61 -6.64 38.17
CA GLU A 59 -5.87 -5.38 38.28
C GLU A 59 -6.76 -4.12 38.20
N GLY A 60 -8.09 -4.29 38.08
CA GLY A 60 -9.06 -3.20 37.97
C GLY A 60 -8.96 -2.43 36.65
N LEU A 61 -8.48 -3.08 35.58
CA LEU A 61 -8.33 -2.52 34.25
C LEU A 61 -9.58 -2.76 33.39
N THR A 62 -9.65 -2.09 32.24
CA THR A 62 -10.68 -2.37 31.24
C THR A 62 -10.51 -3.79 30.68
N VAL A 63 -11.51 -4.65 30.86
CA VAL A 63 -11.47 -6.07 30.43
C VAL A 63 -11.81 -6.21 28.95
N ASN A 64 -10.95 -5.68 28.09
CA ASN A 64 -11.10 -5.75 26.63
C ASN A 64 -10.46 -7.02 26.04
N GLY A 65 -9.59 -7.71 26.77
CA GLY A 65 -8.84 -8.87 26.27
C GLY A 65 -7.77 -8.51 25.24
N ARG A 66 -7.36 -7.24 25.20
CA ARG A 66 -6.34 -6.69 24.31
C ARG A 66 -5.19 -6.14 25.15
N LEU A 67 -3.97 -6.23 24.64
CA LEU A 67 -2.79 -5.64 25.25
C LEU A 67 -2.71 -4.16 24.85
N ASP A 68 -3.47 -3.32 25.57
CA ASP A 68 -3.38 -1.87 25.46
C ASP A 68 -2.21 -1.28 26.28
N GLN A 69 -1.96 0.03 26.14
CA GLN A 69 -0.83 0.69 26.78
C GLN A 69 -0.92 0.68 28.32
N THR A 70 -2.12 0.70 28.88
CA THR A 70 -2.32 0.64 30.34
C THR A 70 -1.99 -0.75 30.86
N THR A 71 -2.50 -1.79 30.20
CA THR A 71 -2.26 -3.19 30.55
C THR A 71 -0.79 -3.56 30.38
N ALA A 72 -0.17 -3.14 29.27
CA ALA A 72 1.25 -3.36 29.02
C ALA A 72 2.14 -2.72 30.09
N ARG A 73 1.87 -1.47 30.48
CA ARG A 73 2.62 -0.81 31.58
C ARG A 73 2.50 -1.55 32.91
N ARG A 74 1.32 -2.11 33.22
CA ARG A 74 1.14 -2.90 34.46
C ARG A 74 1.93 -4.21 34.42
N LEU A 75 2.07 -4.81 33.24
CA LEU A 75 2.87 -6.02 33.00
C LEU A 75 4.36 -5.74 32.72
N ASP A 76 4.81 -4.49 32.81
CA ASP A 76 6.17 -4.07 32.46
C ASP A 76 6.58 -4.48 31.02
N LEU A 77 5.65 -4.32 30.07
CA LEU A 77 5.84 -4.57 28.65
C LEU A 77 5.96 -3.24 27.88
N ASP A 78 6.92 -3.17 26.96
CA ASP A 78 7.13 -2.00 26.11
C ASP A 78 6.34 -2.09 24.80
N LEU A 79 5.24 -1.33 24.71
CA LEU A 79 4.54 -1.07 23.45
C LEU A 79 5.03 0.19 22.73
N GLY A 80 5.91 0.98 23.36
CA GLY A 80 6.40 2.26 22.85
C GLY A 80 7.09 2.11 21.50
N ALA A 81 7.86 1.03 21.30
CA ALA A 81 8.47 0.72 20.01
C ALA A 81 7.44 0.46 18.89
N VAL A 82 6.27 -0.12 19.22
CA VAL A 82 5.19 -0.42 18.27
C VAL A 82 4.45 0.86 17.85
N ASP A 83 4.37 1.84 18.75
CA ASP A 83 3.65 3.10 18.53
C ASP A 83 4.51 4.18 17.84
N GLN A 84 5.82 4.19 18.09
CA GLN A 84 6.74 5.24 17.62
C GLN A 84 7.25 5.06 16.19
N SER A 85 7.22 3.85 15.64
CA SER A 85 7.67 3.57 14.27
C SER A 85 6.62 2.76 13.51
N PRO A 86 5.76 3.42 12.72
CA PRO A 86 4.78 2.73 11.89
C PRO A 86 5.43 1.68 10.98
N GLY A 87 4.94 0.44 11.02
CA GLY A 87 5.42 -0.64 10.17
C GLY A 87 4.92 -0.47 8.74
N ASP A 88 5.73 -0.83 7.74
CA ASP A 88 5.32 -0.83 6.33
C ASP A 88 4.17 -1.83 6.11
N ILE A 89 3.12 -1.41 5.40
CA ILE A 89 1.96 -2.24 5.10
C ILE A 89 2.33 -3.59 4.50
N VAL A 90 3.30 -3.66 3.58
CA VAL A 90 3.71 -4.91 2.93
C VAL A 90 4.37 -5.85 3.94
N ASP A 91 5.21 -5.31 4.83
CA ASP A 91 5.92 -6.10 5.84
C ASP A 91 4.95 -6.61 6.92
N LEU A 92 4.00 -5.78 7.34
CA LEU A 92 2.97 -6.16 8.30
C LEU A 92 2.00 -7.21 7.72
N LEU A 93 1.61 -7.11 6.45
CA LEU A 93 0.87 -8.17 5.76
C LEU A 93 1.67 -9.48 5.73
N ALA A 94 2.95 -9.41 5.34
CA ALA A 94 3.81 -10.59 5.23
C ALA A 94 4.05 -11.26 6.59
N ALA A 95 4.17 -10.47 7.66
CA ALA A 95 4.27 -10.94 9.03
C ALA A 95 2.93 -11.44 9.60
N GLY A 96 1.82 -11.35 8.85
CA GLY A 96 0.49 -11.77 9.30
C GLY A 96 -0.10 -10.90 10.40
N LYS A 97 0.44 -9.70 10.63
CA LYS A 97 0.01 -8.78 11.72
C LYS A 97 -1.25 -7.98 11.36
N ILE A 98 -1.57 -7.86 10.08
CA ILE A 98 -2.74 -7.17 9.58
C ILE A 98 -3.41 -7.95 8.44
N THR A 99 -4.69 -7.70 8.23
CA THR A 99 -5.43 -8.07 7.03
C THR A 99 -5.67 -6.80 6.22
N VAL A 100 -5.58 -6.91 4.89
CA VAL A 100 -5.88 -5.80 3.99
C VAL A 100 -6.82 -6.24 2.87
N GLU A 101 -7.86 -5.44 2.68
CA GLU A 101 -8.75 -5.48 1.52
C GLU A 101 -8.60 -4.19 0.73
N THR A 102 -8.73 -4.28 -0.59
CA THR A 102 -8.65 -3.11 -1.45
C THR A 102 -9.76 -3.13 -2.47
N GLU A 103 -10.29 -1.95 -2.75
CA GLU A 103 -11.37 -1.73 -3.69
C GLU A 103 -10.97 -0.59 -4.61
N TRP A 104 -11.34 -0.72 -5.89
CA TRP A 104 -11.31 0.41 -6.79
C TRP A 104 -12.23 1.53 -6.28
N SER A 105 -11.80 2.79 -6.43
CA SER A 105 -12.62 3.96 -6.08
C SER A 105 -12.34 5.17 -7.00
N GLY A 106 -11.91 4.90 -8.23
CA GLY A 106 -11.56 5.92 -9.20
C GLY A 106 -10.15 5.73 -9.78
N ILE A 107 -9.86 6.46 -10.84
CA ILE A 107 -8.51 6.50 -11.44
C ILE A 107 -7.49 7.26 -10.58
N GLN A 108 -7.96 7.98 -9.55
CA GLN A 108 -7.12 8.83 -8.69
C GLN A 108 -6.93 8.25 -7.29
N GLN A 109 -7.59 7.14 -6.96
CA GLN A 109 -7.56 6.59 -5.62
C GLN A 109 -7.91 5.11 -5.54
N VAL A 110 -7.39 4.45 -4.52
CA VAL A 110 -7.75 3.07 -4.13
C VAL A 110 -8.24 3.12 -2.69
N LEU A 111 -9.40 2.51 -2.41
CA LEU A 111 -9.83 2.32 -1.04
C LEU A 111 -9.05 1.17 -0.44
N VAL A 112 -8.39 1.42 0.68
CA VAL A 112 -7.62 0.42 1.43
C VAL A 112 -8.26 0.25 2.79
N LYS A 113 -8.76 -0.95 3.06
CA LYS A 113 -9.31 -1.35 4.35
C LYS A 113 -8.26 -2.17 5.08
N VAL A 114 -7.97 -1.81 6.33
CA VAL A 114 -6.96 -2.48 7.15
C VAL A 114 -7.56 -2.84 8.49
N LYS A 115 -7.28 -4.06 8.97
CA LYS A 115 -7.70 -4.55 10.29
C LYS A 115 -6.53 -5.29 10.95
N PRO A 116 -6.30 -5.15 12.26
CA PRO A 116 -5.22 -5.89 12.92
C PRO A 116 -5.56 -7.38 13.03
N ARG A 117 -4.50 -8.20 13.09
CA ARG A 117 -4.57 -9.64 13.40
C ARG A 117 -3.87 -9.99 14.72
N VAL A 118 -3.49 -8.97 15.47
CA VAL A 118 -2.75 -9.07 16.73
C VAL A 118 -3.52 -8.36 17.85
N PRO A 119 -3.34 -8.78 19.10
CA PRO A 119 -4.14 -8.29 20.24
C PRO A 119 -3.64 -6.97 20.83
N TYR A 120 -2.72 -6.27 20.17
CA TYR A 120 -2.18 -4.97 20.59
C TYR A 120 -2.31 -3.94 19.45
N PRO A 121 -2.20 -2.64 19.75
CA PRO A 121 -2.25 -1.61 18.72
C PRO A 121 -1.16 -1.77 17.66
N VAL A 122 -1.49 -1.47 16.40
CA VAL A 122 -0.55 -1.49 15.27
C VAL A 122 -0.61 -0.18 14.51
N SER A 123 0.53 0.48 14.36
CA SER A 123 0.69 1.63 13.45
C SER A 123 1.16 1.13 12.08
N VAL A 124 0.35 1.36 11.04
CA VAL A 124 0.57 0.92 9.66
C VAL A 124 0.93 2.12 8.79
N ARG A 125 2.06 2.07 8.10
CA ARG A 125 2.46 3.04 7.07
C ARG A 125 2.20 2.46 5.69
N ILE A 126 1.45 3.20 4.88
CA ILE A 126 1.29 2.95 3.45
C ILE A 126 2.20 3.95 2.73
N PRO A 127 3.41 3.57 2.31
CA PRO A 127 4.32 4.51 1.67
C PRO A 127 3.87 4.87 0.25
N VAL A 128 4.34 6.04 -0.22
CA VAL A 128 4.41 6.35 -1.65
C VAL A 128 5.02 5.17 -2.40
N GLY A 129 4.50 4.85 -3.59
CA GLY A 129 5.00 3.75 -4.41
C GLY A 129 4.45 2.38 -4.03
N THR A 130 3.63 2.29 -2.95
CA THR A 130 2.85 1.08 -2.68
C THR A 130 2.07 0.68 -3.92
N PHE A 131 2.25 -0.55 -4.35
CA PHE A 131 1.77 -1.05 -5.63
C PHE A 131 0.53 -1.90 -5.40
N PHE A 132 -0.57 -1.48 -6.01
CA PHE A 132 -1.84 -2.18 -6.01
C PHE A 132 -1.94 -2.99 -7.30
N VAL A 133 -1.55 -4.25 -7.21
CA VAL A 133 -1.56 -5.16 -8.36
C VAL A 133 -2.96 -5.72 -8.55
N SER A 134 -3.59 -5.44 -9.69
CA SER A 134 -4.95 -5.92 -9.92
C SER A 134 -5.01 -7.45 -9.87
N ARG A 135 -6.08 -7.97 -9.25
CA ARG A 135 -6.40 -9.40 -9.29
C ARG A 135 -6.96 -9.81 -10.65
N ASN A 136 -7.49 -8.87 -11.42
CA ASN A 136 -7.85 -9.05 -12.82
C ASN A 136 -6.64 -8.75 -13.71
N ALA A 137 -6.14 -9.75 -14.42
CA ALA A 137 -4.96 -9.61 -15.28
C ALA A 137 -5.19 -8.64 -16.46
N ALA A 138 -6.44 -8.41 -16.86
CA ALA A 138 -6.82 -7.48 -17.91
C ALA A 138 -6.86 -6.02 -17.44
N SER A 139 -6.91 -5.77 -16.13
CA SER A 139 -6.98 -4.43 -15.55
C SER A 139 -5.59 -3.86 -15.23
N GLN A 140 -5.46 -2.54 -15.30
CA GLN A 140 -4.29 -1.78 -14.91
C GLN A 140 -4.00 -1.97 -13.42
N ASN A 141 -2.74 -1.87 -13.06
CA ASN A 141 -2.35 -1.76 -11.67
C ASN A 141 -2.50 -0.31 -11.24
N MET A 142 -2.44 -0.06 -9.93
CA MET A 142 -2.38 1.30 -9.39
C MET A 142 -1.13 1.46 -8.53
N VAL A 143 -0.65 2.68 -8.38
CA VAL A 143 0.46 3.01 -7.49
C VAL A 143 0.10 4.16 -6.58
N ALA A 144 0.37 4.03 -5.29
CA ALA A 144 0.17 5.09 -4.32
C ALA A 144 1.05 6.30 -4.67
N THR A 145 0.43 7.48 -4.78
CA THR A 145 1.10 8.74 -5.09
C THR A 145 1.26 9.64 -3.86
N GLY A 146 0.67 9.24 -2.73
CA GLY A 146 0.87 9.82 -1.41
C GLY A 146 1.17 8.73 -0.38
N ALA A 147 1.57 9.13 0.83
CA ALA A 147 1.78 8.23 1.95
C ALA A 147 0.74 8.48 3.04
N GLU A 148 0.28 7.41 3.66
CA GLU A 148 -0.66 7.47 4.79
C GLU A 148 -0.12 6.68 5.98
N THR A 149 -0.58 7.05 7.18
CA THR A 149 -0.30 6.31 8.41
C THR A 149 -1.58 6.09 9.18
N ILE A 150 -1.89 4.83 9.45
CA ILE A 150 -3.13 4.39 10.10
C ILE A 150 -2.76 3.79 11.45
N ARG A 151 -3.46 4.19 12.50
CA ARG A 151 -3.34 3.56 13.82
C ARG A 151 -4.53 2.63 14.04
N LEU A 152 -4.25 1.35 14.27
CA LEU A 152 -5.25 0.32 14.54
C LEU A 152 -5.23 0.02 16.04
N THR A 153 -6.26 0.41 16.78
CA THR A 153 -6.36 0.19 18.23
C THR A 153 -7.25 -1.01 18.56
N ASP A 154 -8.31 -1.17 17.79
CA ASP A 154 -9.38 -2.14 18.01
C ASP A 154 -9.45 -3.14 16.85
N ASP A 155 -10.36 -4.12 16.95
CA ASP A 155 -10.52 -5.16 15.92
C ASP A 155 -11.38 -4.71 14.73
N ASP A 156 -11.67 -3.42 14.60
CA ASP A 156 -12.47 -2.89 13.52
C ASP A 156 -11.65 -2.60 12.26
N TRP A 157 -12.35 -2.60 11.13
CA TRP A 157 -11.77 -2.16 9.87
C TRP A 157 -11.61 -0.64 9.85
N VAL A 158 -10.41 -0.18 9.53
CA VAL A 158 -10.14 1.23 9.21
C VAL A 158 -9.99 1.35 7.70
N THR A 159 -10.72 2.30 7.10
CA THR A 159 -10.69 2.56 5.65
C THR A 159 -9.97 3.88 5.36
N VAL A 160 -9.05 3.86 4.41
CA VAL A 160 -8.40 5.06 3.88
C VAL A 160 -8.56 5.12 2.36
N ALA A 161 -8.78 6.31 1.82
CA ALA A 161 -8.74 6.57 0.39
C ALA A 161 -7.30 6.95 0.00
N MET A 162 -6.54 5.98 -0.50
CA MET A 162 -5.16 6.19 -0.89
C MET A 162 -5.11 6.94 -2.23
N PRO A 163 -4.50 8.14 -2.30
CA PRO A 163 -4.27 8.79 -3.58
C PRO A 163 -3.36 7.91 -4.45
N ALA A 164 -3.80 7.62 -5.67
CA ALA A 164 -3.16 6.67 -6.56
C ALA A 164 -3.20 7.14 -8.02
N ALA A 165 -2.34 6.58 -8.83
CA ALA A 165 -2.34 6.75 -10.28
C ALA A 165 -2.28 5.38 -10.95
N CYS A 166 -2.80 5.29 -12.16
CA CYS A 166 -2.75 4.06 -12.92
C CYS A 166 -1.31 3.71 -13.33
N ALA A 167 -1.03 2.42 -13.46
CA ALA A 167 0.22 1.85 -13.94
C ALA A 167 -0.08 0.63 -14.82
N ASN A 168 0.87 0.21 -15.66
CA ASN A 168 0.64 -0.87 -16.64
C ASN A 168 -0.37 -0.47 -17.72
N ARG A 169 -0.20 0.74 -18.28
CA ARG A 169 -1.07 1.42 -19.25
C ARG A 169 -1.67 0.52 -20.34
N PRO A 170 -0.96 -0.46 -20.95
CA PRO A 170 -1.54 -1.26 -22.03
C PRO A 170 -2.80 -2.05 -21.65
N ARG A 171 -3.15 -2.13 -20.36
CA ARG A 171 -4.33 -2.83 -19.82
C ARG A 171 -5.55 -1.92 -19.73
N ASN A 172 -6.71 -2.51 -19.47
CA ASN A 172 -7.95 -1.76 -19.26
C ASN A 172 -7.90 -0.98 -17.95
N VAL A 173 -8.47 0.22 -17.92
CA VAL A 173 -8.64 0.96 -16.66
C VAL A 173 -9.52 0.11 -15.74
N PRO A 174 -9.20 0.00 -14.43
CA PRO A 174 -9.98 -0.85 -13.55
C PRO A 174 -11.38 -0.27 -13.31
N ASP A 175 -12.34 -1.13 -12.97
CA ASP A 175 -13.74 -0.77 -12.73
C ASP A 175 -14.23 -1.17 -11.32
N GLY A 176 -15.52 -0.97 -11.04
CA GLY A 176 -16.11 -1.20 -9.71
C GLY A 176 -16.01 -2.64 -9.18
N GLY A 177 -15.67 -3.63 -10.01
CA GLY A 177 -15.42 -5.01 -9.57
C GLY A 177 -13.95 -5.30 -9.21
N ASP A 178 -13.04 -4.38 -9.50
CA ASP A 178 -11.61 -4.62 -9.34
C ASP A 178 -11.14 -4.46 -7.89
N SER A 179 -10.32 -5.43 -7.48
CA SER A 179 -9.59 -5.43 -6.22
C SER A 179 -8.12 -5.75 -6.46
N PHE A 180 -7.28 -5.33 -5.53
CA PHE A 180 -5.83 -5.34 -5.70
C PHE A 180 -5.13 -6.18 -4.62
N ARG A 181 -3.93 -6.63 -4.95
CA ARG A 181 -2.93 -7.12 -4.00
C ARG A 181 -1.94 -6.01 -3.71
N VAL A 182 -1.64 -5.80 -2.44
CA VAL A 182 -0.65 -4.82 -1.99
C VAL A 182 0.75 -5.42 -2.12
N ARG A 183 1.65 -4.74 -2.83
CA ARG A 183 3.06 -5.13 -3.02
C ARG A 183 3.95 -3.88 -3.04
N ARG A 184 5.27 -4.08 -2.97
CA ARG A 184 6.24 -3.04 -3.30
C ARG A 184 6.33 -2.89 -4.82
N SER A 185 6.38 -1.65 -5.32
CA SER A 185 6.56 -1.43 -6.75
C SER A 185 7.95 -1.87 -7.20
N PRO A 186 8.11 -2.49 -8.38
CA PRO A 186 9.44 -2.71 -8.97
C PRO A 186 10.15 -1.39 -9.32
N LYS A 187 9.44 -0.26 -9.31
CA LYS A 187 9.97 1.10 -9.53
C LYS A 187 10.00 1.93 -8.24
N GLN A 188 10.01 1.30 -7.06
CA GLN A 188 9.90 1.96 -5.77
C GLN A 188 10.90 3.12 -5.58
N ALA A 189 12.17 2.92 -5.97
CA ALA A 189 13.20 3.95 -5.83
C ALA A 189 12.92 5.19 -6.69
N ASP A 190 12.53 5.00 -7.96
CA ASP A 190 12.19 6.11 -8.86
C ASP A 190 10.93 6.83 -8.41
N LEU A 191 9.89 6.08 -8.04
CA LEU A 191 8.63 6.65 -7.54
C LEU A 191 8.83 7.42 -6.23
N GLY A 192 9.67 6.90 -5.33
CA GLY A 192 10.01 7.57 -4.07
C GLY A 192 10.76 8.88 -4.27
N ARG A 193 11.56 9.00 -5.33
CA ARG A 193 12.18 10.28 -5.74
C ARG A 193 11.20 11.21 -6.45
N LEU A 194 10.33 10.65 -7.30
CA LEU A 194 9.40 11.39 -8.14
C LEU A 194 8.29 12.09 -7.36
N MET A 195 7.56 11.38 -6.49
CA MET A 195 6.35 11.95 -5.88
C MET A 195 6.61 13.23 -5.05
N PRO A 196 7.68 13.33 -4.24
CA PRO A 196 7.97 14.58 -3.54
C PRO A 196 8.19 15.78 -4.47
N VAL A 197 8.73 15.55 -5.68
CA VAL A 197 8.89 16.58 -6.70
C VAL A 197 7.54 16.98 -7.28
N LEU A 198 6.69 16.00 -7.62
CA LEU A 198 5.34 16.24 -8.13
C LEU A 198 4.44 16.99 -7.12
N ASP A 199 4.52 16.60 -5.84
CA ASP A 199 3.76 17.21 -4.76
C ASP A 199 4.20 18.67 -4.51
N ARG A 200 5.51 18.91 -4.48
CA ARG A 200 6.06 20.27 -4.33
C ARG A 200 5.65 21.18 -5.50
N ALA A 201 5.61 20.63 -6.71
CA ALA A 201 5.18 21.34 -7.91
C ALA A 201 3.64 21.48 -8.02
N LYS A 202 2.87 20.92 -7.08
CA LYS A 202 1.39 20.96 -7.02
C LYS A 202 0.75 20.64 -8.37
N VAL A 203 1.23 19.57 -9.00
CA VAL A 203 0.79 19.21 -10.36
C VAL A 203 -0.65 18.71 -10.38
N GLY A 204 -1.34 18.95 -11.49
CA GLY A 204 -2.64 18.36 -11.77
C GLY A 204 -2.56 16.87 -12.11
N PHE A 205 -3.73 16.25 -12.25
CA PHE A 205 -3.87 14.82 -12.52
C PHE A 205 -3.12 14.37 -13.79
N ALA A 206 -3.27 15.08 -14.91
CA ALA A 206 -2.67 14.70 -16.20
C ALA A 206 -1.14 14.59 -16.14
N VAL A 207 -0.48 15.62 -15.59
CA VAL A 207 0.98 15.63 -15.37
C VAL A 207 1.42 14.51 -14.43
N ARG A 208 0.68 14.27 -13.33
CA ARG A 208 1.00 13.20 -12.37
C ARG A 208 0.90 11.83 -13.04
N GLN A 209 -0.17 11.57 -13.78
CA GLN A 209 -0.40 10.32 -14.49
C GLN A 209 0.64 10.09 -15.59
N ALA A 210 1.01 11.15 -16.34
CA ALA A 210 2.07 11.10 -17.33
C ALA A 210 3.42 10.73 -16.72
N ALA A 211 3.82 11.41 -15.64
CA ALA A 211 5.08 11.16 -14.95
C ALA A 211 5.15 9.72 -14.39
N VAL A 212 4.04 9.21 -13.84
CA VAL A 212 3.95 7.83 -13.39
C VAL A 212 4.18 6.86 -14.55
N TRP A 213 3.52 7.03 -15.70
CA TRP A 213 3.70 6.16 -16.85
C TRP A 213 5.09 6.24 -17.50
N ILE A 214 5.75 7.38 -17.48
CA ILE A 214 7.17 7.48 -17.88
C ILE A 214 8.06 6.58 -17.00
N VAL A 215 7.75 6.49 -15.71
CA VAL A 215 8.51 5.67 -14.75
C VAL A 215 8.13 4.18 -14.82
N THR A 216 6.83 3.88 -14.76
CA THR A 216 6.32 2.51 -14.62
C THR A 216 6.28 1.75 -15.93
N ASP A 217 5.94 2.43 -17.03
CA ASP A 217 5.63 1.82 -18.32
C ASP A 217 6.65 2.16 -19.40
N ASN A 218 7.56 3.10 -19.13
CA ASN A 218 8.43 3.69 -20.14
C ASN A 218 7.61 4.25 -21.33
N ALA A 219 6.47 4.88 -21.03
CA ALA A 219 5.52 5.36 -22.01
C ALA A 219 6.14 6.37 -22.99
N ASP A 220 5.68 6.35 -24.23
CA ASP A 220 5.98 7.36 -25.25
C ASP A 220 4.85 8.41 -25.35
N TYR A 221 4.97 9.38 -26.26
CA TYR A 221 3.97 10.43 -26.37
C TYR A 221 2.64 9.86 -26.89
N ALA A 222 2.64 8.88 -27.79
CA ALA A 222 1.39 8.28 -28.25
C ALA A 222 0.65 7.58 -27.09
N ASP A 223 1.37 6.82 -26.27
CA ASP A 223 0.87 6.13 -25.08
C ASP A 223 0.15 7.08 -24.11
N LEU A 224 0.74 8.26 -23.84
CA LEU A 224 0.17 9.24 -22.92
C LEU A 224 -1.20 9.78 -23.39
N GLY A 225 -1.49 9.73 -24.68
CA GLY A 225 -2.72 10.30 -25.24
C GLY A 225 -3.98 9.47 -25.03
N ILE A 226 -3.86 8.24 -24.50
CA ILE A 226 -4.91 7.20 -24.55
C ILE A 226 -5.82 7.19 -23.30
N LEU A 227 -5.65 8.12 -22.35
CA LEU A 227 -6.52 8.15 -21.17
C LEU A 227 -7.95 8.55 -21.52
N ILE A 228 -8.87 7.58 -21.40
CA ILE A 228 -10.32 7.79 -21.36
C ILE A 228 -10.88 8.42 -22.66
N GLN A 229 -11.43 7.56 -23.52
CA GLN A 229 -12.30 7.97 -24.59
C GLN A 229 -13.53 8.69 -24.01
N ASN A 230 -13.58 10.01 -24.20
CA ASN A 230 -14.80 10.70 -24.60
C ASN A 230 -14.43 11.99 -25.33
N MET A 231 -14.93 12.13 -26.57
CA MET A 231 -14.91 13.35 -27.38
C MET A 231 -13.59 13.79 -28.06
N GLY A 232 -12.76 12.86 -28.55
CA GLY A 232 -11.77 13.17 -29.60
C GLY A 232 -10.60 14.08 -29.19
N SER A 233 -10.46 14.42 -27.91
CA SER A 233 -9.31 15.16 -27.36
C SER A 233 -8.34 14.22 -26.65
N ARG A 234 -7.05 14.58 -26.70
CA ARG A 234 -5.97 13.89 -26.02
C ARG A 234 -6.00 14.24 -24.53
N ALA A 235 -6.07 13.25 -23.65
CA ALA A 235 -6.24 13.50 -22.21
C ALA A 235 -4.99 13.99 -21.46
N ILE A 236 -3.79 13.79 -22.03
CA ILE A 236 -2.53 14.40 -21.56
C ILE A 236 -1.93 15.13 -22.74
N ASP A 237 -1.96 16.46 -22.76
CA ASP A 237 -1.47 17.23 -23.90
C ASP A 237 0.07 17.36 -23.97
N ALA A 238 0.58 18.14 -24.92
CA ALA A 238 2.02 18.37 -25.07
C ALA A 238 2.62 19.08 -23.86
N SER A 239 1.89 20.04 -23.27
CA SER A 239 2.31 20.80 -22.10
C SER A 239 2.39 19.91 -20.87
N ASP A 240 1.38 19.05 -20.68
CA ASP A 240 1.37 18.05 -19.61
C ASP A 240 2.53 17.07 -19.73
N ALA A 241 2.76 16.54 -20.93
CA ALA A 241 3.84 15.60 -21.22
C ALA A 241 5.22 16.25 -21.00
N ALA A 242 5.46 17.45 -21.54
CA ALA A 242 6.71 18.17 -21.35
C ALA A 242 6.98 18.49 -19.87
N ARG A 243 5.96 18.94 -19.13
CA ARG A 243 6.07 19.21 -17.70
C ARG A 243 6.35 17.93 -16.91
N ALA A 244 5.71 16.82 -17.25
CA ALA A 244 5.99 15.52 -16.63
C ALA A 244 7.43 15.06 -16.88
N MET A 245 7.93 15.18 -18.12
CA MET A 245 9.32 14.88 -18.47
C MET A 245 10.30 15.71 -17.62
N ARG A 246 10.08 17.03 -17.52
CA ARG A 246 10.93 17.90 -16.72
C ARG A 246 10.94 17.52 -15.24
N LEU A 247 9.78 17.22 -14.66
CA LEU A 247 9.69 16.84 -13.25
C LEU A 247 10.28 15.45 -12.97
N CYS A 248 10.18 14.51 -13.92
CA CYS A 248 10.92 13.24 -13.85
C CYS A 248 12.43 13.49 -13.81
N ASP A 249 12.92 14.38 -14.66
CA ASP A 249 14.34 14.74 -14.68
C ASP A 249 14.80 15.43 -13.39
N GLU A 250 14.02 16.38 -12.87
CA GLU A 250 14.28 17.04 -11.59
C GLU A 250 14.30 16.05 -10.41
N ALA A 251 13.56 14.93 -10.52
CA ALA A 251 13.62 13.82 -9.57
C ALA A 251 14.83 12.88 -9.77
N GLY A 252 15.72 13.18 -10.72
CA GLY A 252 16.90 12.37 -11.04
C GLY A 252 16.56 11.09 -11.82
N ILE A 253 15.44 11.06 -12.54
CA ILE A 253 15.11 10.01 -13.51
C ILE A 253 15.64 10.45 -14.86
N ASP A 254 16.55 9.65 -15.43
CA ASP A 254 17.13 9.91 -16.75
C ASP A 254 16.05 9.76 -17.84
N VAL A 255 15.44 10.89 -18.19
CA VAL A 255 14.39 10.96 -19.21
C VAL A 255 14.93 10.73 -20.61
N GLU A 256 16.21 10.97 -20.88
CA GLU A 256 16.80 10.80 -22.22
C GLU A 256 16.83 9.32 -22.64
N ARG A 257 16.88 8.43 -21.65
CA ARG A 257 16.79 6.97 -21.84
C ARG A 257 15.35 6.45 -21.93
N LYS A 258 14.34 7.31 -21.77
CA LYS A 258 12.92 6.93 -21.81
C LYS A 258 12.36 7.04 -23.23
N ALA A 259 11.31 6.27 -23.54
CA ALA A 259 10.69 6.28 -24.87
C ALA A 259 10.15 7.68 -25.24
N ILE A 260 9.51 8.37 -24.28
CA ILE A 260 8.99 9.74 -24.43
C ILE A 260 10.01 10.74 -24.98
N TRP A 261 11.31 10.54 -24.75
CA TRP A 261 12.36 11.45 -25.24
C TRP A 261 12.52 11.44 -26.76
N ARG A 262 12.15 10.33 -27.41
CA ARG A 262 12.16 10.21 -28.87
C ARG A 262 11.16 11.17 -29.50
N ASP A 263 10.08 11.47 -28.79
CA ASP A 263 8.99 12.32 -29.25
C ASP A 263 9.18 13.80 -28.86
N ARG A 264 10.28 14.17 -28.21
CA ARG A 264 10.50 15.53 -27.69
C ARG A 264 10.34 16.63 -28.73
N LYS A 265 10.74 16.37 -29.98
CA LYS A 265 10.59 17.34 -31.09
C LYS A 265 9.12 17.54 -31.47
N GLN A 266 8.35 16.46 -31.49
CA GLN A 266 6.91 16.52 -31.73
C GLN A 266 6.20 17.26 -30.59
N ILE A 267 6.57 16.98 -29.34
CA ILE A 267 6.04 17.65 -28.16
C ILE A 267 6.39 19.15 -28.22
N ALA A 268 7.65 19.50 -28.44
CA ALA A 268 8.13 20.89 -28.51
C ALA A 268 7.46 21.72 -29.63
N ALA A 269 7.10 21.09 -30.75
CA ALA A 269 6.37 21.75 -31.84
C ALA A 269 4.93 22.16 -31.44
N GLN A 270 4.36 21.51 -30.42
CA GLN A 270 2.99 21.74 -29.93
C GLN A 270 2.96 22.62 -28.66
N LEU A 271 4.12 23.00 -28.11
CA LEU A 271 4.21 23.82 -26.91
C LEU A 271 3.99 25.31 -27.19
N GLY A 272 3.12 25.93 -26.40
CA GLY A 272 3.05 27.40 -26.27
C GLY A 272 4.03 27.97 -25.24
N ASP A 273 4.48 27.16 -24.27
CA ASP A 273 5.41 27.55 -23.21
C ASP A 273 6.85 27.58 -23.74
N SER A 274 7.47 28.76 -23.75
CA SER A 274 8.80 28.99 -24.31
C SER A 274 9.93 28.44 -23.44
N ASP A 275 9.72 28.31 -22.12
CA ASP A 275 10.73 27.80 -21.19
C ASP A 275 10.78 26.27 -21.22
N LEU A 276 9.62 25.60 -21.23
CA LEU A 276 9.56 24.15 -21.42
C LEU A 276 10.08 23.73 -22.79
N LYS A 277 9.78 24.51 -23.82
CA LYS A 277 10.30 24.30 -25.17
C LYS A 277 11.82 24.41 -25.21
N ARG A 278 12.38 25.47 -24.60
CA ARG A 278 13.83 25.66 -24.50
C ARG A 278 14.50 24.49 -23.76
N TRP A 279 13.90 24.03 -22.66
CA TRP A 279 14.41 22.88 -21.90
C TRP A 279 14.46 21.59 -22.74
N LEU A 280 13.41 21.29 -23.53
CA LEU A 280 13.39 20.12 -24.42
C LEU A 280 14.41 20.18 -25.57
N GLU A 281 14.77 21.39 -26.02
CA GLU A 281 15.66 21.61 -27.15
C GLU A 281 17.15 21.64 -26.75
N GLN A 282 17.46 22.10 -25.54
CA GLN A 282 18.84 22.36 -25.08
C GLN A 282 19.49 21.19 -24.36
N LYS A 283 18.69 20.22 -23.91
CA LYS A 283 19.17 19.02 -23.27
C LYS A 283 19.48 17.94 -24.31
#